data_AF-A0A0X8FKN0-F1
#
_entry.id   AF-A0A0X8FKN0-F1
#
_cell.length_a   1.000
_cell.length_b   1.000
_cell.length_c   1.000
_cell.angle_alpha   90.00
_cell.angle_beta   90.00
_cell.angle_gamma   90.00
#
_symmetry.space_group_name_H-M   'P 1'
#
loop_
_entity.id
_entity.type
_entity.pdbx_description
1 polymer ?
#
loop_
_entity_poly.entity_id
_entity_poly.type
_entity_poly.pdbx_seq_one_letter_code
_entity_poly.pdbx_strand_id
1 'polypeptide(L)'
;MANQIKAVLSAGQAEEFNKLTLDQAKGDVDQALQSIQTFVDQFQSEFTPGHVNIFALEALPKRRDGVARTAILLVNLTGSTLQALAGKLQLEVDDFGVNFEPVDWQVDHDFLGDWQDHEAIMIVDDFPFQGLPTQPSYQAENLSLTVEDFFITEA
;
A
#
# COMPACT_ATOMS: atom_id res chain seq x y z
N MET A 1 -1.28 -25.46 -10.88
CA MET A 1 -2.32 -24.44 -10.64
C MET A 1 -1.56 -23.20 -10.22
N ALA A 2 -1.67 -22.09 -10.96
CA ALA A 2 -0.97 -20.87 -10.58
C ALA A 2 -1.62 -20.38 -9.27
N ASN A 3 -0.82 -20.19 -8.21
CA ASN A 3 -1.30 -19.58 -6.98
C ASN A 3 -1.66 -18.13 -7.31
N GLN A 4 -2.94 -17.85 -7.51
CA GLN A 4 -3.42 -16.52 -7.87
C GLN A 4 -3.42 -15.67 -6.61
N ILE A 5 -2.73 -14.53 -6.68
CA ILE A 5 -2.70 -13.55 -5.60
C ILE A 5 -4.07 -12.89 -5.51
N LYS A 6 -4.60 -12.77 -4.29
CA LYS A 6 -5.94 -12.25 -4.05
C LYS A 6 -5.89 -10.90 -3.34
N ALA A 7 -6.56 -9.90 -3.92
CA ALA A 7 -6.81 -8.63 -3.23
C ALA A 7 -7.82 -8.83 -2.08
N VAL A 8 -7.46 -8.40 -0.88
CA VAL A 8 -8.28 -8.51 0.33
C VAL A 8 -8.22 -7.22 1.15
N LEU A 9 -9.17 -7.08 2.07
CA LEU A 9 -9.11 -6.08 3.13
C LEU A 9 -8.25 -6.62 4.28
N SER A 10 -7.43 -5.77 4.87
CA SER A 10 -6.80 -6.06 6.18
C SER A 10 -7.87 -6.23 7.27
N ALA A 11 -7.50 -6.78 8.43
CA ALA A 11 -8.44 -6.99 9.53
C ALA A 11 -9.15 -5.69 9.97
N GLY A 12 -8.38 -4.61 10.16
CA GLY A 12 -8.93 -3.30 10.53
C GLY A 12 -9.85 -2.73 9.45
N GLN A 13 -9.50 -2.89 8.17
CA GLN A 13 -10.36 -2.44 7.06
C GLN A 13 -11.65 -3.25 6.96
N ALA A 14 -11.59 -4.56 7.18
CA ALA A 14 -12.76 -5.42 7.18
C ALA A 14 -13.71 -5.06 8.33
N GLU A 15 -13.18 -4.71 9.51
CA GLU A 15 -13.98 -4.24 10.63
C GLU A 15 -14.74 -2.94 10.27
N GLU A 16 -14.06 -1.95 9.70
CA GLU A 16 -14.68 -0.71 9.27
C GLU A 16 -15.68 -0.90 8.12
N PHE A 17 -15.37 -1.76 7.16
CA PHE A 17 -16.29 -2.12 6.08
C PHE A 17 -17.60 -2.72 6.61
N ASN A 18 -17.53 -3.56 7.64
CA ASN A 18 -18.71 -4.14 8.28
C ASN A 18 -19.56 -3.11 9.03
N LYS A 19 -18.96 -2.01 9.50
CA LYS A 19 -19.68 -0.89 10.13
C LYS A 19 -20.37 0.03 9.13
N LEU A 20 -20.03 -0.04 7.84
CA LEU A 20 -20.70 0.77 6.81
C LEU A 20 -22.18 0.39 6.69
N THR A 21 -23.04 1.40 6.73
CA THR A 21 -24.50 1.25 6.63
C THR A 21 -25.05 1.68 5.28
N LEU A 22 -24.26 2.39 4.46
CA LEU A 22 -24.65 2.88 3.15
C LEU A 22 -24.16 1.93 2.06
N ASP A 23 -25.07 1.42 1.24
CA ASP A 23 -24.75 0.48 0.16
C ASP A 23 -23.80 1.07 -0.88
N GLN A 24 -23.89 2.38 -1.14
CA GLN A 24 -22.96 3.08 -2.03
C GLN A 24 -21.51 3.01 -1.53
N ALA A 25 -21.29 3.25 -0.23
CA ALA A 25 -19.96 3.20 0.36
C ALA A 25 -19.37 1.78 0.31
N LYS A 26 -20.19 0.74 0.43
CA LYS A 26 -19.74 -0.64 0.24
C LYS A 26 -19.36 -0.93 -1.21
N GLY A 27 -20.17 -0.45 -2.16
CA GLY A 27 -19.87 -0.56 -3.58
C GLY A 27 -18.55 0.11 -3.97
N ASP A 28 -18.23 1.26 -3.38
CA ASP A 28 -16.95 1.94 -3.62
C ASP A 28 -15.75 1.11 -3.15
N VAL A 29 -15.87 0.43 -1.99
CA VAL A 29 -14.82 -0.46 -1.48
C VAL A 29 -14.66 -1.70 -2.37
N ASP A 30 -15.77 -2.31 -2.81
CA ASP A 30 -15.73 -3.44 -3.74
C ASP A 30 -15.07 -3.06 -5.07
N GLN A 31 -15.34 -1.85 -5.57
CA GLN A 31 -14.70 -1.33 -6.77
C GLN A 31 -13.19 -1.12 -6.57
N ALA A 32 -12.79 -0.59 -5.41
CA ALA A 32 -11.37 -0.43 -5.08
C ALA A 32 -10.65 -1.80 -5.04
N LEU A 33 -11.24 -2.82 -4.42
CA LEU A 33 -10.70 -4.18 -4.40
C LEU A 33 -10.56 -4.77 -5.81
N GLN A 34 -11.52 -4.54 -6.69
CA GLN A 34 -11.44 -4.97 -8.09
C GLN A 34 -10.31 -4.27 -8.86
N SER A 35 -10.10 -2.97 -8.62
CA SER A 35 -8.98 -2.23 -9.19
C SER A 35 -7.63 -2.77 -8.70
N ILE A 36 -7.52 -3.09 -7.41
CA ILE A 36 -6.31 -3.71 -6.85
C ILE A 36 -6.08 -5.10 -7.46
N GLN A 37 -7.12 -5.92 -7.57
CA GLN A 37 -7.01 -7.24 -8.21
C GLN A 37 -6.54 -7.13 -9.66
N THR A 38 -7.07 -6.15 -10.41
CA THR A 38 -6.66 -5.89 -11.78
C THR A 38 -5.18 -5.51 -11.87
N PHE A 39 -4.69 -4.67 -10.94
CA PHE A 39 -3.28 -4.32 -10.86
C PHE A 39 -2.41 -5.56 -10.56
N VAL A 40 -2.78 -6.34 -9.55
CA VAL A 40 -2.07 -7.57 -9.17
C VAL A 40 -1.99 -8.56 -10.34
N ASP A 41 -3.07 -8.75 -11.08
CA ASP A 41 -3.11 -9.66 -12.22
C ASP A 41 -2.23 -9.15 -13.39
N GLN A 42 -2.11 -7.83 -13.57
CA GLN A 42 -1.29 -7.22 -14.63
C GLN A 42 0.20 -7.24 -14.31
N PHE A 43 0.57 -6.99 -13.05
CA PHE A 43 1.94 -6.81 -12.60
C PHE A 43 2.54 -8.06 -11.94
N GLN A 44 1.85 -9.21 -12.03
CA GLN A 44 2.27 -10.45 -11.38
C GLN A 44 3.71 -10.88 -11.72
N SER A 45 4.19 -10.58 -12.94
CA SER A 45 5.55 -10.91 -13.36
C SER A 45 6.65 -10.08 -12.67
N GLU A 46 6.29 -8.96 -12.04
CA GLU A 46 7.22 -8.09 -11.33
C GLU A 46 7.37 -8.48 -9.86
N PHE A 47 6.51 -9.38 -9.35
CA PHE A 47 6.60 -9.83 -7.97
C PHE A 47 7.71 -10.86 -7.78
N THR A 48 8.49 -10.64 -6.72
CA THR A 48 9.57 -11.54 -6.32
C THR A 48 9.02 -12.56 -5.31
N PRO A 49 9.07 -13.87 -5.61
CA PRO A 49 8.70 -14.91 -4.64
C PRO A 49 9.65 -14.92 -3.44
N GLY A 50 9.14 -15.26 -2.25
CA GLY A 50 9.88 -15.27 -1.00
C GLY A 50 9.99 -13.90 -0.31
N HIS A 51 9.27 -12.89 -0.81
CA HIS A 51 9.33 -11.51 -0.30
C HIS A 51 7.93 -10.94 -0.05
N VAL A 52 7.87 -9.93 0.82
CA VAL A 52 6.79 -8.94 0.79
C VAL A 52 7.12 -7.95 -0.31
N ASN A 53 6.25 -7.85 -1.32
CA ASN A 53 6.42 -6.88 -2.40
C ASN A 53 5.61 -5.63 -2.06
N ILE A 54 6.25 -4.46 -2.11
CA ILE A 54 5.64 -3.18 -1.69
C ILE A 54 5.76 -2.18 -2.85
N PHE A 55 4.64 -1.57 -3.22
CA PHE A 55 4.56 -0.63 -4.33
C PHE A 55 3.80 0.62 -3.92
N ALA A 56 4.30 1.80 -4.31
CA ALA A 56 3.51 3.02 -4.25
C ALA A 56 2.71 3.17 -5.55
N LEU A 57 1.38 3.17 -5.45
CA LEU A 57 0.49 3.21 -6.61
C LEU A 57 0.19 4.65 -7.05
N GLU A 58 -0.08 5.52 -6.08
CA GLU A 58 -0.43 6.92 -6.31
C GLU A 58 -0.08 7.74 -5.08
N ALA A 59 0.44 8.95 -5.28
CA ALA A 59 0.64 9.96 -4.24
C ALA A 59 -0.11 11.23 -4.60
N LEU A 60 -0.95 11.72 -3.68
CA LEU A 60 -1.79 12.90 -3.80
C LEU A 60 -1.28 14.02 -2.87
N PRO A 61 -0.47 14.96 -3.38
CA PRO A 61 0.11 16.01 -2.56
C PRO A 61 -0.95 16.96 -1.98
N LYS A 62 -0.96 17.12 -0.65
CA LYS A 62 -1.77 18.11 0.06
C LYS A 62 -0.85 19.19 0.62
N ARG A 63 -0.60 20.21 -0.21
CA ARG A 63 0.31 21.32 0.13
C ARG A 63 0.01 22.02 1.45
N ARG A 64 -1.27 22.13 1.82
CA ARG A 64 -1.69 22.76 3.08
C ARG A 64 -1.16 22.02 4.30
N ASP A 65 -1.09 20.70 4.20
CA ASP A 65 -0.80 19.81 5.31
C ASP A 65 0.67 19.35 5.28
N GLY A 66 1.42 19.67 4.22
CA GLY A 66 2.81 19.26 4.04
C GLY A 66 3.00 17.76 3.84
N VAL A 67 1.92 17.05 3.47
CA VAL A 67 1.92 15.59 3.29
C VAL A 67 1.31 15.21 1.94
N ALA A 68 1.78 14.13 1.33
CA ALA A 68 1.11 13.49 0.21
C ALA A 68 0.42 12.23 0.71
N ARG A 69 -0.88 12.11 0.40
CA ARG A 69 -1.61 10.89 0.69
C ARG A 69 -1.23 9.84 -0.35
N THR A 70 -0.60 8.78 0.08
CA THR A 70 -0.03 7.75 -0.79
C THR A 70 -0.77 6.43 -0.61
N ALA A 71 -1.22 5.84 -1.71
CA ALA A 71 -1.73 4.48 -1.74
C ALA A 71 -0.56 3.50 -1.95
N ILE A 72 -0.39 2.58 -1.01
CA ILE A 72 0.65 1.56 -1.01
C ILE A 72 -0.01 0.19 -1.18
N LEU A 73 0.42 -0.56 -2.18
CA LEU A 73 0.06 -1.96 -2.35
C LEU A 73 1.12 -2.83 -1.68
N LEU A 74 0.68 -3.76 -0.85
CA LEU A 74 1.51 -4.80 -0.27
C LEU A 74 1.04 -6.15 -0.74
N VAL A 75 1.98 -7.03 -1.10
CA VAL A 75 1.71 -8.38 -1.55
C VAL A 75 2.59 -9.35 -0.79
N ASN A 76 1.97 -10.28 -0.05
CA ASN A 76 2.68 -11.30 0.69
C ASN A 76 2.95 -12.49 -0.22
N LEU A 77 4.22 -12.74 -0.52
CA LEU A 77 4.68 -13.96 -1.21
C LEU A 77 5.79 -14.64 -0.42
N THR A 78 5.82 -14.45 0.90
CA THR A 78 6.88 -14.97 1.77
C THR A 78 6.80 -16.49 1.98
N GLY A 79 5.63 -17.09 1.74
CA GLY A 79 5.33 -18.46 2.15
C GLY A 79 4.87 -18.61 3.60
N SER A 80 4.78 -17.51 4.36
CA SER A 80 4.32 -17.45 5.75
C SER A 80 3.14 -16.51 5.92
N THR A 81 2.39 -16.69 7.02
CA THR A 81 1.38 -15.73 7.49
C THR A 81 2.08 -14.62 8.28
N LEU A 82 1.78 -13.36 7.96
CA LEU A 82 2.39 -12.19 8.58
C LEU A 82 1.40 -11.48 9.51
N GLN A 83 1.90 -11.03 10.65
CA GLN A 83 1.12 -10.39 11.70
C GLN A 83 1.51 -8.93 11.93
N ALA A 84 2.73 -8.52 11.60
CA ALA A 84 3.11 -7.11 11.66
C ALA A 84 4.25 -6.82 10.69
N LEU A 85 4.32 -5.56 10.26
CA LEU A 85 5.35 -5.04 9.36
C LEU A 85 5.91 -3.75 9.95
N ALA A 86 7.23 -3.55 9.88
CA ALA A 86 7.85 -2.29 10.23
C ALA A 86 9.06 -2.03 9.34
N GLY A 87 9.37 -0.77 9.05
CA GLY A 87 10.57 -0.41 8.32
C GLY A 87 10.61 1.07 8.01
N LYS A 88 11.58 1.47 7.20
CA LYS A 88 11.69 2.84 6.69
C LYS A 88 11.26 2.88 5.25
N LEU A 89 10.33 3.78 4.95
CA LEU A 89 9.87 4.03 3.60
C LEU A 89 10.40 5.38 3.15
N GLN A 90 11.05 5.40 1.99
CA GLN A 90 11.44 6.63 1.31
C GLN A 90 10.78 6.65 -0.06
N LEU A 91 9.84 7.58 -0.23
CA LEU A 91 9.21 7.84 -1.52
C LEU A 91 10.05 8.85 -2.29
N GLU A 92 10.14 8.71 -3.60
CA GLU A 92 10.75 9.69 -4.49
C GLU A 92 9.84 9.88 -5.70
N VAL A 93 9.84 11.10 -6.24
CA VAL A 93 9.10 11.45 -7.45
C VAL A 93 10.05 12.01 -8.48
N ASP A 94 9.73 11.80 -9.76
CA ASP A 94 10.41 12.51 -10.86
C ASP A 94 9.88 13.95 -10.98
N ASP A 95 10.05 14.72 -9.91
CA ASP A 95 9.73 16.15 -9.85
C ASP A 95 10.79 16.86 -9.02
N PHE A 96 11.68 17.59 -9.69
CA PHE A 96 12.79 18.34 -9.06
C PHE A 96 12.33 19.30 -7.95
N GLY A 97 11.06 19.72 -7.97
CA GLY A 97 10.49 20.63 -7.00
C GLY A 97 9.91 19.96 -5.75
N VAL A 98 9.95 18.62 -5.64
CA VAL A 98 9.32 17.87 -4.55
C VAL A 98 10.32 16.88 -3.95
N ASN A 99 10.52 16.99 -2.63
CA ASN A 99 11.34 16.06 -1.88
C ASN A 99 10.51 15.47 -0.75
N PHE A 100 10.44 14.15 -0.70
CA PHE A 100 9.82 13.42 0.40
C PHE A 100 10.86 13.14 1.49
N GLU A 101 10.41 13.14 2.74
CA GLU A 101 11.26 12.72 3.86
C GLU A 101 11.05 11.22 4.12
N PRO A 102 12.11 10.47 4.49
CA PRO A 102 11.95 9.10 4.93
C PRO A 102 11.06 9.02 6.16
N VAL A 103 10.20 8.00 6.21
CA VAL A 103 9.30 7.76 7.34
C VAL A 103 9.55 6.39 7.97
N ASP A 104 9.62 6.37 9.29
CA ASP A 104 9.46 5.13 10.05
C ASP A 104 7.99 4.71 9.93
N TRP A 105 7.76 3.58 9.29
CA TRP A 105 6.45 3.07 8.94
C TRP A 105 6.21 1.74 9.65
N GLN A 106 5.02 1.58 10.23
CA GLN A 106 4.64 0.38 10.95
C GLN A 106 3.17 0.06 10.68
N VAL A 107 2.91 -1.22 10.43
CA VAL A 107 1.57 -1.80 10.39
C VAL A 107 1.53 -2.87 11.48
N ASP A 108 0.72 -2.61 12.50
CA ASP A 108 0.56 -3.52 13.62
C ASP A 108 -0.42 -4.66 13.32
N HIS A 109 -0.45 -5.62 14.23
CA HIS A 109 -1.34 -6.77 14.13
C HIS A 109 -2.82 -6.41 14.23
N ASP A 110 -3.16 -5.38 14.99
CA ASP A 110 -4.56 -4.96 15.15
C ASP A 110 -5.13 -4.47 13.82
N PHE A 111 -4.33 -3.76 13.01
CA PHE A 111 -4.72 -3.38 11.66
C PHE A 111 -4.56 -4.53 10.66
N LEU A 112 -3.40 -5.21 10.64
CA LEU A 112 -3.05 -6.19 9.61
C LEU A 112 -3.87 -7.49 9.74
N GLY A 113 -3.99 -8.01 10.96
CA GLY A 113 -4.48 -9.36 11.26
C GLY A 113 -3.52 -10.46 10.81
N ASP A 114 -4.06 -11.66 10.60
CA ASP A 114 -3.33 -12.82 10.06
C ASP A 114 -3.26 -12.74 8.52
N TRP A 115 -2.36 -11.91 7.99
CA TRP A 115 -2.22 -11.68 6.55
C TRP A 115 -1.55 -12.88 5.86
N GLN A 116 -2.31 -13.59 5.02
CA GLN A 116 -1.90 -14.87 4.47
C GLN A 116 -0.94 -14.73 3.29
N ASP A 117 -0.19 -15.80 3.01
CA ASP A 117 0.59 -15.91 1.78
C ASP A 117 -0.33 -15.86 0.53
N HIS A 118 0.14 -15.21 -0.52
CA HIS A 118 -0.62 -14.87 -1.74
C HIS A 118 -1.80 -13.91 -1.53
N GLU A 119 -1.81 -13.09 -0.48
CA GLU A 119 -2.76 -11.99 -0.32
C GLU A 119 -2.13 -10.64 -0.63
N ALA A 120 -2.92 -9.76 -1.23
CA ALA A 120 -2.58 -8.37 -1.50
C ALA A 120 -3.51 -7.43 -0.73
N ILE A 121 -2.96 -6.44 -0.05
CA ILE A 121 -3.70 -5.41 0.69
C ILE A 121 -3.24 -4.04 0.23
N MET A 122 -4.14 -3.06 0.29
CA MET A 122 -3.81 -1.66 0.03
C MET A 122 -3.92 -0.87 1.33
N ILE A 123 -2.90 -0.08 1.63
CA ILE A 123 -2.85 0.84 2.76
C ILE A 123 -2.73 2.25 2.20
N VAL A 124 -3.45 3.19 2.80
CA VAL A 124 -3.34 4.61 2.45
C VAL A 124 -2.76 5.34 3.64
N ASP A 125 -1.62 6.00 3.43
CA ASP A 125 -0.90 6.71 4.48
C ASP A 125 -0.42 8.09 4.00
N ASP A 126 -0.09 8.98 4.92
CA ASP A 126 0.31 10.35 4.63
C ASP A 126 1.84 10.51 4.78
N PHE A 127 2.53 10.81 3.67
CA PHE A 127 3.99 10.97 3.61
C PHE A 127 4.39 12.44 3.65
N PRO A 128 5.26 12.87 4.56
CA PRO A 128 5.76 14.24 4.60
C PRO A 128 6.56 14.56 3.33
N PHE A 129 6.31 15.75 2.78
CA PHE A 129 7.08 16.26 1.65
C PHE A 129 7.29 17.77 1.75
N GLN A 130 8.33 18.24 1.08
CA GLN A 130 8.65 19.65 0.91
C GLN A 130 8.62 20.04 -0.57
N GLY A 131 8.30 21.31 -0.81
CA GLY A 131 8.37 21.92 -2.13
C GLY A 131 7.02 22.14 -2.81
N LEU A 132 7.04 22.34 -4.13
CA LEU A 132 5.88 22.76 -4.92
C LEU A 132 5.57 21.74 -6.01
N PRO A 133 4.61 20.82 -5.76
CA PRO A 133 4.21 19.81 -6.72
C PRO A 133 3.81 20.41 -8.06
N THR A 134 4.41 19.96 -9.15
CA THR A 134 4.04 20.42 -10.49
C THR A 134 2.78 19.73 -11.02
N GLN A 135 2.37 18.64 -10.37
CA GLN A 135 1.23 17.80 -10.77
C GLN A 135 0.22 17.65 -9.61
N PRO A 136 -1.06 17.39 -9.91
CA PRO A 136 -2.10 17.17 -8.89
C PRO A 136 -1.96 15.79 -8.20
N SER A 137 -1.31 14.84 -8.86
CA SER A 137 -1.10 13.46 -8.41
C SER A 137 0.16 12.90 -9.09
N TYR A 138 0.89 12.03 -8.41
CA TYR A 138 1.96 11.24 -9.00
C TYR A 138 1.50 9.78 -9.07
N GLN A 139 1.53 9.18 -10.25
CA GLN A 139 1.13 7.79 -10.49
C GLN A 139 2.33 6.84 -10.34
N ALA A 140 2.10 5.53 -10.27
CA ALA A 140 3.13 4.51 -10.05
C ALA A 140 4.38 4.65 -10.94
N GLU A 141 4.21 5.03 -12.21
CA GLU A 141 5.32 5.24 -13.17
C GLU A 141 6.24 6.42 -12.80
N ASN A 142 5.74 7.38 -12.03
CA ASN A 142 6.47 8.58 -11.58
C ASN A 142 6.93 8.47 -10.12
N LEU A 143 6.72 7.32 -9.49
CA LEU A 143 7.02 7.06 -8.09
C LEU A 143 8.12 6.01 -7.98
N SER A 144 9.09 6.27 -7.11
CA SER A 144 10.04 5.27 -6.64
C SER A 144 9.86 5.10 -5.14
N LEU A 145 9.72 3.86 -4.68
CA LEU A 145 9.65 3.55 -3.26
C LEU A 145 10.85 2.72 -2.88
N THR A 146 11.67 3.25 -1.97
CA THR A 146 12.76 2.53 -1.33
C THR A 146 12.30 2.07 0.05
N VAL A 147 12.59 0.80 0.37
CA VAL A 147 12.27 0.18 1.65
C VAL A 147 13.57 -0.22 2.33
N GLU A 148 13.83 0.32 3.52
CA GLU A 148 15.02 0.06 4.32
C GLU A 148 14.63 -0.48 5.71
N ASP A 149 15.57 -1.15 6.37
CA ASP A 149 15.40 -1.67 7.74
C ASP A 149 14.07 -2.42 7.94
N PHE A 150 13.68 -3.28 6.98
CA PHE A 150 12.36 -3.93 6.99
C PHE A 150 12.34 -5.15 7.90
N PHE A 151 11.34 -5.20 8.79
CA PHE A 151 11.09 -6.26 9.74
C PHE A 151 9.67 -6.79 9.57
N ILE A 152 9.54 -8.11 9.67
CA ILE A 152 8.26 -8.81 9.65
C ILE A 152 8.09 -9.61 10.94
N THR A 153 6.85 -9.73 11.40
CA THR A 153 6.47 -10.66 12.46
C THR A 153 5.60 -11.75 11.84
N GLU A 154 5.99 -13.01 12.03
CA GLU A 154 5.26 -14.19 11.55
C GLU A 154 4.39 -14.78 12.68
N ALA A 155 3.31 -15.46 12.29
CA ALA A 155 2.40 -16.16 13.20
C ALA A 155 2.96 -17.47 13.77
#